data_AF-B7VNH0-F1
#
_entry.id   AF-B7VNH0-F1
#
_cell.length_a   1.000
_cell.length_b   1.000
_cell.length_c   1.000
_cell.angle_alpha   90.00
_cell.angle_beta   90.00
_cell.angle_gamma   90.00
#
_symmetry.space_group_name_H-M   'P 1'
#
loop_
_entity.id
_entity.type
_entity.pdbx_description
1 polymer ?
#
loop_
_entity_poly.entity_id
_entity_poly.type
_entity_poly.pdbx_seq_one_letter_code
_entity_poly.pdbx_strand_id
1 'polypeptide(L)'
;MIRDKLLDRLLLGFGEPARVTKKVNAWHITSQFGIVIEVDTPKDGSYANVWLPEPFGNVTLPKIPTTHYPEDKGRHSNTYGTPGLTRGEPALKIKVQTLEHIETFLGYLLPD
;
A
#
# COMPACT_ATOMS: atom_id res chain seq x y z
N MET A 1 0.98 11.90 -12.55
CA MET A 1 -0.31 11.89 -11.82
C MET A 1 -0.06 11.56 -10.35
N ILE A 2 -1.09 11.42 -9.49
CA ILE A 2 -0.88 11.13 -8.05
C ILE A 2 -0.21 9.77 -7.86
N ARG A 3 -0.67 8.74 -8.59
CA ARG A 3 -0.05 7.41 -8.56
C ARG A 3 1.43 7.48 -8.92
N ASP A 4 1.77 8.11 -10.04
CA ASP A 4 3.17 8.16 -10.50
C ASP A 4 4.06 8.87 -9.48
N LYS A 5 3.59 9.97 -8.90
CA LYS A 5 4.32 10.67 -7.82
C LYS A 5 4.51 9.79 -6.60
N LEU A 6 3.53 8.98 -6.21
CA LEU A 6 3.68 8.02 -5.13
C LEU A 6 4.73 6.96 -5.48
N LEU A 7 4.69 6.39 -6.69
CA LEU A 7 5.65 5.40 -7.15
C LEU A 7 7.07 5.96 -7.19
N ASP A 8 7.26 7.18 -7.70
CA ASP A 8 8.56 7.87 -7.72
C ASP A 8 9.12 8.07 -6.31
N ARG A 9 8.25 8.42 -5.35
CA ARG A 9 8.67 8.62 -3.95
C ARG A 9 9.00 7.30 -3.25
N LEU A 10 8.25 6.24 -3.53
CA LEU A 10 8.57 4.91 -3.03
C LEU A 10 9.88 4.38 -3.63
N LEU A 11 10.11 4.61 -4.93
CA LEU A 11 11.36 4.27 -5.59
C LEU A 11 12.55 5.00 -4.95
N LEU A 12 12.41 6.30 -4.69
CA LEU A 12 13.46 7.09 -4.05
C LEU A 12 13.72 6.66 -2.60
N GLY A 13 12.68 6.32 -1.84
CA GLY A 13 12.79 5.98 -0.41
C GLY A 13 13.14 4.53 -0.11
N PHE A 14 12.66 3.58 -0.92
CA PHE A 14 12.73 2.14 -0.65
C PHE A 14 13.38 1.34 -1.80
N GLY A 15 13.80 1.99 -2.89
CA GLY A 15 14.35 1.33 -4.06
C GLY A 15 13.30 0.67 -4.94
N GLU A 16 13.76 -0.22 -5.83
CA GLU A 16 12.88 -0.91 -6.79
C GLU A 16 11.86 -1.82 -6.07
N PRO A 17 10.63 -1.95 -6.60
CA PRO A 17 9.64 -2.87 -6.06
C PRO A 17 10.14 -4.32 -6.11
N ALA A 18 9.96 -5.05 -5.00
CA ALA A 18 10.28 -6.47 -4.89
C ALA A 18 9.46 -7.34 -5.86
N ARG A 19 8.27 -6.88 -6.27
CA ARG A 19 7.46 -7.53 -7.31
C ARG A 19 6.72 -6.51 -8.17
N VAL A 20 6.82 -6.70 -9.48
CA VAL A 20 6.06 -5.94 -10.49
C VAL A 20 5.17 -6.89 -11.27
N THR A 21 3.93 -6.47 -11.49
CA THR A 21 2.98 -7.17 -12.36
C THR A 21 2.25 -6.15 -13.23
N LYS A 22 1.43 -6.61 -14.19
CA LYS A 22 0.57 -5.71 -14.97
C LYS A 22 -0.44 -4.91 -14.13
N LYS A 23 -0.73 -5.33 -12.90
CA LYS A 23 -1.79 -4.75 -12.07
C LYS A 23 -1.29 -4.10 -10.79
N VAL A 24 -0.17 -4.57 -10.26
CA VAL A 24 0.36 -4.06 -9.00
C VAL A 24 1.89 -4.01 -8.98
N ASN A 25 2.42 -3.08 -8.20
CA ASN A 25 3.80 -3.05 -7.73
C ASN A 25 3.82 -3.28 -6.22
N ALA A 26 4.74 -4.08 -5.72
CA ALA A 26 4.86 -4.42 -4.30
C ALA A 26 6.26 -4.13 -3.76
N TRP A 27 6.32 -3.56 -2.56
CA TRP A 27 7.56 -3.34 -1.81
C TRP A 27 7.56 -4.18 -0.54
N HIS A 28 8.72 -4.74 -0.21
CA HIS A 28 8.94 -5.39 1.07
C HIS A 28 9.74 -4.41 1.93
N ILE A 29 9.08 -3.79 2.91
CA ILE A 29 9.71 -2.78 3.77
C ILE A 29 10.52 -3.48 4.86
N THR A 30 9.96 -4.54 5.44
CA THR A 30 10.63 -5.43 6.40
C THR A 30 10.31 -6.88 6.07
N SER A 31 10.88 -7.82 6.83
CA SER A 31 10.58 -9.25 6.68
C SER A 31 9.12 -9.61 6.98
N GLN A 32 8.39 -8.76 7.71
CA GLN A 32 7.00 -8.99 8.14
C GLN A 32 6.01 -7.94 7.60
N PHE A 33 6.50 -6.88 6.97
CA PHE A 33 5.67 -5.78 6.48
C PHE A 33 6.01 -5.43 5.03
N GLY A 34 5.01 -5.50 4.16
CA GLY A 34 5.12 -5.05 2.78
C GLY A 34 3.85 -4.36 2.32
N ILE A 35 3.99 -3.56 1.26
CA ILE A 35 2.91 -2.75 0.70
C ILE A 35 2.67 -3.13 -0.75
N VAL A 36 1.44 -2.93 -1.23
CA VAL A 36 1.08 -3.18 -2.64
C VAL A 36 0.31 -2.01 -3.20
N ILE A 37 0.78 -1.46 -4.32
CA ILE A 37 0.18 -0.35 -5.06
C ILE A 37 -0.52 -0.91 -6.29
N GLU A 38 -1.81 -0.62 -6.48
CA GLU A 38 -2.51 -0.92 -7.74
C GLU A 38 -2.06 0.07 -8.83
N VAL A 39 -1.60 -0.46 -9.97
CA VAL A 39 -1.12 0.33 -11.12
C VAL A 39 -2.03 0.23 -12.35
N ASP A 40 -3.01 -0.68 -12.33
CA ASP A 40 -4.04 -0.75 -13.37
C ASP A 40 -5.28 0.12 -13.07
N THR A 41 -5.47 0.52 -11.81
CA THR A 41 -6.63 1.29 -11.35
C THR A 41 -6.22 2.43 -10.42
N PRO A 42 -6.72 3.66 -10.62
CA PRO A 42 -7.52 4.11 -11.76
C PRO A 42 -6.64 4.26 -13.01
N LYS A 43 -7.22 4.13 -14.21
CA LYS A 43 -6.46 4.21 -15.47
C LYS A 43 -5.74 5.55 -15.66
N ASP A 44 -6.36 6.63 -15.17
CA ASP A 44 -5.86 8.01 -15.27
C ASP A 44 -4.84 8.39 -14.19
N GLY A 45 -4.50 7.50 -13.26
CA GLY A 45 -3.57 7.75 -12.16
C GLY A 45 -4.01 8.85 -11.18
N SER A 46 -5.28 9.26 -11.20
CA SER A 46 -5.84 10.33 -10.35
C SER A 46 -5.72 10.05 -8.86
N TYR A 47 -5.62 8.77 -8.47
CA TYR A 47 -5.32 8.32 -7.13
C TYR A 47 -4.50 7.03 -7.18
N ALA A 48 -4.01 6.56 -6.02
CA ALA A 48 -3.42 5.24 -5.86
C ALA A 48 -4.15 4.47 -4.76
N ASN A 49 -4.45 3.21 -5.05
CA ASN A 49 -4.90 2.25 -4.06
C ASN A 49 -3.69 1.54 -3.49
N VAL A 50 -3.57 1.59 -2.16
CA VAL A 50 -2.46 1.01 -1.42
C VAL A 50 -2.99 -0.04 -0.46
N TRP A 51 -2.47 -1.26 -0.54
CA TRP A 51 -2.77 -2.32 0.42
C TRP A 51 -1.68 -2.39 1.47
N LEU A 52 -2.11 -2.55 2.72
CA LEU A 52 -1.27 -2.65 3.90
C LEU A 52 -1.73 -3.81 4.79
N PRO A 53 -0.81 -4.47 5.50
CA PRO A 53 -1.16 -5.33 6.62
C PRO A 53 -2.02 -4.56 7.62
N GLU A 54 -2.98 -5.23 8.26
CA GLU A 54 -3.60 -4.67 9.46
C GLU A 54 -2.53 -4.53 10.55
N PRO A 55 -2.36 -3.34 11.15
CA PRO A 55 -1.34 -3.16 12.18
C PRO A 55 -1.66 -3.99 13.42
N PHE A 56 -0.62 -4.51 14.06
CA PHE A 56 -0.74 -5.14 15.37
C PHE A 56 -0.77 -4.09 16.48
N GLY A 57 -1.73 -4.20 17.39
CA GLY A 57 -1.83 -3.31 18.56
C GLY A 57 -2.36 -1.90 18.25
N ASN A 58 -2.00 -0.92 19.09
CA ASN A 58 -2.52 0.45 19.01
C ASN A 58 -1.68 1.35 18.08
N VAL A 59 -1.55 0.97 16.81
CA VAL A 59 -0.91 1.83 15.81
C VAL A 59 -1.93 2.85 15.30
N THR A 60 -1.54 4.13 15.29
CA THR A 60 -2.38 5.17 14.69
C THR A 60 -2.27 5.09 13.18
N LEU A 61 -3.39 4.84 12.51
CA LEU A 61 -3.46 4.85 11.05
C LEU A 61 -3.26 6.26 10.50
N PRO A 62 -2.64 6.41 9.31
CA PRO A 62 -2.51 7.71 8.67
C PRO A 62 -3.90 8.31 8.41
N LYS A 63 -4.02 9.64 8.51
CA LYS A 63 -5.27 10.39 8.25
C LYS A 63 -5.60 10.43 6.75
N ILE A 64 -5.80 9.26 6.15
CA ILE A 64 -6.08 9.04 4.74
C ILE A 64 -7.31 8.14 4.65
N PRO A 65 -8.21 8.32 3.65
CA PRO A 65 -9.33 7.43 3.46
C PRO A 65 -8.89 5.96 3.42
N THR A 66 -9.37 5.17 4.37
CA THR A 66 -8.96 3.79 4.61
C THR A 66 -10.18 2.90 4.72
N THR A 67 -10.12 1.74 4.07
CA THR A 67 -11.14 0.70 4.15
C THR A 67 -10.52 -0.55 4.77
N HIS A 68 -11.19 -1.08 5.79
CA HIS A 68 -10.83 -2.37 6.38
C HIS A 68 -11.36 -3.54 5.54
N TYR A 69 -10.52 -4.54 5.33
CA TYR A 69 -10.83 -5.79 4.64
C TYR A 69 -10.61 -6.94 5.63
N PRO A 70 -11.68 -7.54 6.17
CA PRO A 70 -11.56 -8.68 7.07
C PRO A 70 -11.02 -9.93 6.35
N GLU A 71 -10.57 -10.90 7.15
CA GLU A 71 -9.93 -12.15 6.70
C GLU A 71 -10.77 -12.98 5.70
N ASP A 72 -12.09 -12.96 5.85
CA ASP A 72 -13.07 -13.70 5.07
C ASP A 72 -13.43 -13.01 3.76
N LYS A 73 -13.09 -11.73 3.62
CA LYS A 73 -13.38 -10.93 2.44
C LYS A 73 -12.27 -11.06 1.42
N GLY A 74 -12.65 -11.60 0.25
CA GLY A 74 -11.75 -11.65 -0.91
C GLY A 74 -11.19 -10.26 -1.24
N ARG A 75 -9.87 -10.16 -1.33
CA ARG A 75 -9.15 -8.96 -1.77
C ARG A 75 -8.37 -9.20 -3.06
N HIS A 76 -7.68 -8.17 -3.55
CA HIS A 76 -6.89 -8.26 -4.77
C HIS A 76 -5.86 -9.38 -4.69
N SER A 77 -5.92 -10.36 -5.59
CA SER A 77 -5.13 -11.61 -5.48
C SER A 77 -3.62 -11.39 -5.54
N ASN A 78 -3.17 -10.33 -6.22
CA ASN A 78 -1.74 -9.99 -6.29
C ASN A 78 -1.19 -9.37 -4.99
N THR A 79 -1.98 -9.31 -3.91
CA THR A 79 -1.51 -8.92 -2.58
C THR A 79 -0.89 -10.08 -1.80
N TYR A 80 -1.34 -11.32 -2.04
CA TYR A 80 -1.03 -12.47 -1.19
C TYR A 80 0.44 -12.86 -1.11
N GLY A 81 1.25 -12.49 -2.09
CA GLY A 81 2.69 -12.78 -2.07
C GLY A 81 3.53 -11.70 -1.41
N THR A 82 2.94 -10.77 -0.65
CA THR A 82 3.64 -9.67 0.01
C THR A 82 3.61 -9.90 1.53
N PRO A 83 4.71 -9.67 2.27
CA PRO A 83 4.76 -9.85 3.72
C PRO A 83 3.63 -9.10 4.45
N GLY A 84 2.97 -9.78 5.39
CA GLY A 84 1.83 -9.25 6.17
C GLY A 84 0.52 -9.08 5.38
N LEU A 85 0.50 -9.47 4.09
CA LEU A 85 -0.69 -9.44 3.24
C LEU A 85 -1.06 -10.86 2.81
N THR A 86 -0.83 -11.88 3.63
CA THR A 86 -1.04 -13.28 3.24
C THR A 86 -2.52 -13.68 3.29
N ARG A 87 -2.91 -14.69 2.50
CA ARG A 87 -4.32 -15.09 2.40
C ARG A 87 -4.86 -15.52 3.77
N GLY A 88 -6.04 -15.02 4.13
CA GLY A 88 -6.68 -15.30 5.42
C GLY A 88 -6.29 -14.33 6.52
N GLU A 89 -5.41 -13.36 6.27
CA GLU A 89 -5.17 -12.26 7.20
C GLU A 89 -6.00 -11.04 6.81
N PRO A 90 -6.46 -10.21 7.76
CA PRO A 90 -7.10 -8.95 7.45
C PRO A 90 -6.10 -7.95 6.85
N ALA A 91 -6.61 -6.96 6.12
CA ALA A 91 -5.81 -5.96 5.45
C ALA A 91 -6.50 -4.60 5.44
N LEU A 92 -5.72 -3.56 5.19
CA LEU A 92 -6.21 -2.21 4.96
C LEU A 92 -6.01 -1.83 3.50
N LYS A 93 -6.97 -1.10 2.95
CA LYS A 93 -6.86 -0.44 1.66
C LYS A 93 -6.94 1.07 1.86
N ILE A 94 -5.85 1.76 1.60
CA ILE A 94 -5.75 3.22 1.67
C ILE A 94 -5.88 3.80 0.27
N LYS A 95 -6.61 4.92 0.15
CA LYS A 95 -6.76 5.68 -1.10
C LYS A 95 -5.96 6.98 -1.03
N VAL A 96 -4.79 7.00 -1.67
CA VAL A 96 -3.92 8.18 -1.77
C VAL A 96 -4.39 9.05 -2.92
N GLN A 97 -4.84 10.28 -2.63
CA GLN A 97 -5.51 11.16 -3.60
C GLN A 97 -4.84 12.54 -3.74
N THR A 98 -3.99 12.92 -2.80
CA THR A 98 -3.34 14.23 -2.76
C THR A 98 -1.85 14.06 -2.44
N LEU A 99 -1.06 15.13 -2.64
CA LEU A 99 0.34 15.14 -2.22
C LEU A 99 0.49 15.01 -0.70
N GLU A 100 -0.42 15.62 0.06
CA GLU A 100 -0.45 15.49 1.52
C GLU A 100 -0.70 14.04 1.96
N HIS A 101 -1.55 13.30 1.25
CA HIS A 101 -1.72 11.86 1.51
C HIS A 101 -0.42 11.10 1.23
N ILE A 102 0.36 11.49 0.22
CA ILE A 102 1.68 10.87 -0.05
C ILE A 102 2.62 11.12 1.13
N GLU A 103 2.78 12.36 1.57
CA GLU A 103 3.67 12.66 2.70
C GLU A 103 3.23 11.95 3.99
N THR A 104 1.93 11.98 4.28
CA THR A 104 1.36 11.30 5.45
C THR A 104 1.58 9.79 5.38
N PHE A 105 1.43 9.19 4.20
CA PHE A 105 1.66 7.76 4.00
C PHE A 105 3.14 7.41 4.14
N LEU A 106 4.06 8.20 3.59
CA LEU A 106 5.49 7.97 3.72
C LEU A 106 5.96 8.10 5.17
N GLY A 107 5.46 9.09 5.91
CA GLY A 107 5.73 9.23 7.35
C GLY A 107 5.21 8.04 8.16
N TYR A 108 4.09 7.42 7.75
CA TYR A 108 3.60 6.19 8.37
C TYR A 108 4.53 4.99 8.12
N LEU A 109 5.19 4.91 6.96
CA LEU A 109 6.11 3.81 6.64
C LEU A 109 7.47 3.93 7.35
N LEU A 110 7.83 5.13 7.77
CA LEU A 110 9.09 5.46 8.45
C LEU A 110 8.76 6.19 9.76
N PRO A 111 8.16 5.50 10.76
CA PRO A 111 7.99 6.10 12.07
C PRO A 111 9.38 6.34 12.70
N ASP A 112 9.59 7.55 13.21
CA ASP A 112 10.82 7.97 13.90
C ASP A 112 11.22 7.01 15.05
#